data_AF-A0AAX2QCG0-F1
#
_entry.id   AF-A0AAX2QCG0-F1
#
_cell.length_a   1.000
_cell.length_b   1.000
_cell.length_c   1.000
_cell.angle_alpha   90.00
_cell.angle_beta   90.00
_cell.angle_gamma   90.00
#
_symmetry.space_group_name_H-M   'P 1'
#
loop_
_entity.id
_entity.type
_entity.pdbx_description
1 polymer ?
#
loop_
_entity_poly.entity_id
_entity_poly.type
_entity_poly.pdbx_seq_one_letter_code
_entity_poly.pdbx_strand_id
1 'polypeptide(L)' 'MGEAITEQLNIEVKAKVLQNVRFKYACRHCDRTGINTPVVIAPMPPQPLPGSIATASTLAFALVHKYVDGTPL' A
#
# COMPACT_ATOMS: atom_id res chain seq x y z
N MET A 1 13.58 -39.01 35.92
CA MET A 1 13.25 -38.88 34.48
C MET A 1 13.10 -37.39 34.22
N GLY A 2 14.04 -36.77 33.50
CA GLY A 2 14.06 -35.32 33.27
C GLY A 2 13.76 -35.01 31.81
N GLU A 3 12.92 -34.00 31.57
CA GLU A 3 12.47 -33.61 30.24
C GLU A 3 13.41 -32.53 29.68
N ALA A 4 13.92 -32.74 28.47
CA ALA A 4 14.73 -31.76 27.76
C ALA A 4 13.82 -30.87 26.90
N ILE A 5 13.79 -29.58 27.22
CA ILE A 5 12.99 -28.58 26.50
C ILE A 5 13.90 -27.92 25.46
N THR A 6 13.46 -27.87 24.21
CA THR A 6 14.14 -27.16 23.11
C THR A 6 13.21 -26.09 22.56
N GLU A 7 13.71 -24.87 22.41
CA GLU A 7 12.96 -23.76 21.85
C GLU A 7 13.24 -23.62 20.35
N GLN A 8 12.20 -23.33 19.57
CA GLN A 8 12.32 -22.98 18.16
C GLN A 8 11.56 -21.68 17.91
N LEU A 9 12.20 -20.76 17.19
CA LEU A 9 11.63 -19.47 16.81
C LEU A 9 11.18 -19.52 15.36
N ASN A 10 9.88 -19.28 15.12
CA ASN A 10 9.32 -19.10 13.78
C ASN A 10 8.95 -17.63 13.56
N ILE A 11 9.36 -17.07 12.42
CA ILE A 11 9.14 -15.66 12.08
C ILE A 11 8.12 -15.60 10.93
N GLU A 12 6.95 -15.05 11.19
CA GLU A 12 5.87 -14.93 10.20
C GLU A 12 5.96 -13.62 9.40
N VAL A 13 5.78 -13.71 8.09
CA VAL A 13 5.61 -12.54 7.22
C VAL A 13 4.11 -12.27 7.01
N LYS A 14 3.67 -11.04 7.28
CA LYS A 14 2.26 -10.63 7.11
C LYS A 14 2.12 -9.57 6.02
N ALA A 15 1.26 -9.84 5.05
CA ALA A 15 0.87 -8.86 4.03
C ALA A 15 -0.30 -8.00 4.53
N LYS A 16 -0.24 -6.69 4.25
CA LYS A 16 -1.33 -5.75 4.53
C LYS A 16 -1.62 -4.92 3.28
N VAL A 17 -2.90 -4.76 2.97
CA VAL A 17 -3.36 -3.90 1.88
C VAL A 17 -3.83 -2.58 2.48
N LEU A 18 -3.21 -1.47 2.06
CA LEU A 18 -3.62 -0.12 2.45
C LEU A 18 -4.55 0.45 1.38
N GLN A 19 -5.75 0.87 1.77
CA GLN A 19 -6.73 1.49 0.88
C GLN A 19 -6.79 2.99 1.11
N ASN A 20 -6.28 3.77 0.15
CA ASN A 20 -6.29 5.23 0.21
C ASN A 20 -7.51 5.77 -0.52
N VAL A 21 -8.51 6.24 0.24
CA VAL A 21 -9.75 6.81 -0.30
C VAL A 21 -9.50 8.22 -0.81
N ARG A 22 -9.88 8.49 -2.07
CA ARG A 22 -9.83 9.82 -2.69
C ARG A 22 -11.24 10.29 -3.00
N PHE A 23 -11.64 11.39 -2.38
CA PHE A 23 -12.96 11.97 -2.62
C PHE A 23 -13.02 12.64 -3.99
N LYS A 24 -14.17 12.47 -4.65
CA LYS A 24 -14.53 13.16 -5.89
C LYS A 24 -15.56 14.22 -5.54
N TYR A 25 -15.33 15.45 -6.00
CA TYR A 25 -16.22 16.58 -5.79
C TYR A 25 -16.86 16.96 -7.12
N ALA A 26 -18.15 17.24 -7.09
CA ALA A 26 -18.90 17.75 -8.24
C ALA A 26 -19.62 19.04 -7.84
N CYS A 27 -19.67 20.00 -8.75
CA CYS A 27 -20.41 21.24 -8.51
C CYS A 27 -21.92 20.97 -8.49
N ARG A 28 -22.55 21.10 -7.32
CA ARG A 28 -24.00 20.89 -7.13
C ARG A 28 -24.87 21.86 -7.93
N HIS A 29 -24.38 23.07 -8.21
CA HIS A 29 -25.13 24.09 -8.94
C HIS A 29 -25.15 23.79 -10.46
N CYS A 30 -24.01 23.39 -11.02
CA CYS A 30 -23.89 23.01 -12.43
C CYS A 30 -24.73 21.77 -12.76
N ASP A 31 -24.80 20.82 -11.82
CA ASP A 31 -25.59 19.59 -11.97
C ASP A 31 -27.09 19.85 -12.12
N ARG A 32 -27.62 20.77 -11.31
CA ARG A 32 -29.04 21.15 -11.34
C ARG A 32 -29.42 22.05 -12.52
N THR A 33 -28.47 22.81 -13.04
CA THR A 33 -28.71 23.76 -14.15
C THR A 33 -28.48 23.14 -15.53
N GLY A 34 -28.06 21.87 -15.59
CA GLY A 34 -27.79 21.17 -16.86
C GLY A 34 -26.56 21.70 -17.61
N ILE A 35 -25.70 22.45 -16.93
CA ILE A 35 -24.44 22.98 -17.46
C ILE A 35 -23.34 21.94 -17.22
N ASN A 36 -22.22 22.00 -17.96
CA ASN A 36 -21.07 21.12 -17.76
C ASN A 36 -20.66 21.06 -16.26
N THR A 37 -20.67 19.85 -15.69
CA THR A 37 -20.35 19.58 -14.29
C THR A 37 -18.88 19.18 -14.14
N PRO A 38 -17.97 20.08 -13.70
CA PRO A 38 -16.60 19.69 -13.46
C PRO A 38 -16.53 18.73 -12.26
N VAL A 39 -16.06 17.51 -12.51
CA VAL A 39 -15.74 16.52 -11.48
C VAL A 39 -14.26 16.63 -11.15
N VAL A 40 -13.94 17.07 -9.94
CA VAL A 40 -12.56 17.23 -9.47
C VAL A 40 -12.25 16.13 -8.46
N ILE A 41 -11.11 15.45 -8.64
CA ILE A 41 -10.66 14.38 -7.76
C ILE A 41 -9.53 14.93 -6.88
N ALA A 42 -9.61 14.71 -5.55
CA ALA A 42 -8.53 15.08 -4.64
C ALA A 42 -7.18 14.46 -5.10
N PRO A 43 -6.05 15.19 -5.03
CA PRO A 43 -4.77 14.68 -5.50
C PRO A 43 -4.36 13.39 -4.75
N MET A 44 -3.58 12.54 -5.42
CA MET A 44 -3.06 11.32 -4.78
C MET A 44 -1.91 11.71 -3.83
N PRO A 45 -1.79 11.07 -2.65
CA PRO A 45 -0.59 11.24 -1.83
C PRO A 45 0.65 10.81 -2.63
N PRO A 46 1.81 11.43 -2.37
CA PRO A 46 3.05 11.09 -3.07
C PRO A 46 3.40 9.62 -2.83
N GLN A 47 3.56 8.88 -3.93
CA GLN A 47 3.98 7.47 -3.90
C GLN A 47 5.41 7.35 -4.41
N PRO A 48 6.22 6.43 -3.85
CA PRO A 48 7.57 6.17 -4.33
C PRO A 48 7.59 5.77 -5.82
N LEU A 49 6.59 4.99 -6.26
CA LEU A 49 6.38 4.63 -7.66
C LEU A 49 4.96 5.04 -8.07
N PRO A 50 4.80 6.05 -8.94
CA PRO A 50 3.48 6.47 -9.41
C PRO A 50 2.82 5.35 -10.23
N GLY A 51 1.56 5.03 -9.90
CA GLY A 51 0.78 3.98 -10.57
C GLY A 51 1.02 2.56 -10.06
N SER A 52 1.95 2.35 -9.12
CA SER A 52 2.16 1.06 -8.47
C SER A 52 1.25 0.86 -7.26
N ILE A 53 1.03 -0.41 -6.89
CA ILE A 53 0.42 -0.79 -5.60
C ILE A 53 1.44 -0.88 -4.46
N ALA A 54 2.74 -0.82 -4.78
CA ALA A 54 3.80 -1.03 -3.83
C ALA A 54 4.00 0.21 -2.94
N THR A 55 3.86 0.03 -1.63
CA THR A 55 4.20 1.04 -0.64
C THR A 55 5.72 1.15 -0.47
N ALA A 56 6.19 2.23 0.16
CA ALA A 56 7.61 2.38 0.50
C ALA A 56 8.14 1.19 1.31
N SER A 57 7.36 0.70 2.28
CA SER A 57 7.72 -0.47 3.09
C SER A 57 7.81 -1.75 2.27
N THR A 58 6.90 -1.95 1.32
CA THR A 58 6.92 -3.11 0.41
C THR A 58 8.15 -3.10 -0.48
N LEU A 59 8.54 -1.93 -0.99
CA LEU A 59 9.76 -1.77 -1.77
C LEU A 59 11.00 -2.03 -0.93
N ALA A 60 11.07 -1.47 0.28
CA ALA A 60 12.18 -1.72 1.20
C ALA A 60 12.33 -3.22 1.52
N PHE A 61 11.22 -3.90 1.80
CA PHE A 61 11.20 -5.35 2.04
C PHE A 61 11.77 -6.14 0.84
N ALA A 62 11.29 -5.86 -0.37
CA ALA A 62 11.80 -6.53 -1.58
C ALA A 62 13.29 -6.23 -1.84
N LEU A 63 13.74 -5.00 -1.59
CA LEU A 63 15.13 -4.60 -1.78
C LEU A 63 16.06 -5.28 -0.77
N VAL A 64 15.67 -5.36 0.50
CA VAL A 64 16.44 -6.06 1.55
C VAL A 64 16.57 -7.54 1.19
N HIS A 65 15.46 -8.19 0.82
CA HIS A 65 15.50 -9.61 0.43
C HIS A 65 16.38 -9.89 -0.79
N LYS A 66 16.40 -8.98 -1.77
CA LYS A 66 17.26 -9.12 -2.95
C LYS A 66 18.74 -8.89 -2.65
N TYR A 67 19.07 -7.77 -1.99
CA TYR A 67 20.44 -7.28 -1.90
C TYR A 67 21.16 -7.63 -0.61
N VAL A 68 20.41 -7.86 0.47
CA VAL A 68 20.96 -8.23 1.78
C VAL A 68 20.89 -9.73 1.95
N ASP A 69 19.71 -10.32 1.76
CA ASP A 69 19.50 -11.76 2.01
C ASP A 69 19.86 -12.63 0.79
N GLY A 70 20.05 -12.04 -0.40
CA GLY A 70 20.42 -12.77 -1.61
C GLY A 70 19.33 -13.74 -2.12
N THR A 71 18.08 -13.56 -1.69
CA THR A 71 16.98 -14.41 -2.15
C THR A 71 16.68 -14.16 -3.64
N PRO A 72 16.48 -15.22 -4.44
CA PRO A 72 16.08 -15.07 -5.83
C PRO A 72 14.64 -14.55 -5.93
N LEU A 73 14.41 -13.68 -6.92
CA LEU A 73 13.10 -13.10 -7.23
C LEU A 73 12.21 -14.08 -8.01
#